data_AF-A0A925V596-F1
#
_entry.id   AF-A0A925V596-F1
#
_cell.length_a   1.000
_cell.length_b   1.000
_cell.length_c   1.000
_cell.angle_alpha   90.00
_cell.angle_beta   90.00
_cell.angle_gamma   90.00
#
_symmetry.space_group_name_H-M   'P 1'
#
loop_
_entity.id
_entity.type
_entity.pdbx_description
1 polymer ?
#
loop_
_entity_poly.entity_id
_entity_poly.type
_entity_poly.pdbx_seq_one_letter_code
_entity_poly.pdbx_strand_id
1 'polypeptide(L)'
;RAVAGLLRVGDAARLVDSLAGEGIWQALHSGSLAGTMAAAALEADGLDARAVARHRWRCNLDIVAPAVARMLVQDAMDVIVSRGLTRFAPLRALLARGYRSDLLEASKRVD
;
A
#
# COMPACT_ATOMS: atom_id res chain seq x y z
N ARG A 1 17.75 -4.52 -5.12
CA ARG A 1 18.80 -4.37 -4.09
C ARG A 1 18.86 -2.90 -3.66
N ALA A 2 19.15 -2.60 -2.40
CA ALA A 2 19.44 -1.23 -1.95
C ALA A 2 20.84 -0.86 -2.43
N VAL A 3 21.01 0.35 -2.96
CA VAL A 3 22.27 0.90 -3.46
C VAL A 3 22.49 2.19 -2.70
N ALA A 4 23.64 2.35 -2.04
CA ALA A 4 23.97 3.58 -1.31
C ALA A 4 23.94 4.79 -2.26
N GLY A 5 23.51 5.95 -1.76
CA GLY A 5 23.39 7.17 -2.55
C GLY A 5 22.17 7.24 -3.50
N LEU A 6 21.34 6.21 -3.60
CA LEU A 6 20.20 6.19 -4.53
C LEU A 6 18.88 5.84 -3.84
N LEU A 7 17.96 6.82 -3.81
CA LEU A 7 16.56 6.61 -3.46
C LEU A 7 15.72 6.54 -4.75
N ARG A 8 14.83 5.56 -4.83
CA ARG A 8 13.88 5.41 -5.94
C ARG A 8 12.48 5.71 -5.44
N VAL A 9 11.67 6.30 -6.29
CA VAL A 9 10.31 6.76 -5.98
C VAL A 9 9.37 6.43 -7.14
N GLY A 10 8.06 6.41 -6.86
CA GLY A 10 7.00 6.14 -7.84
C GLY A 10 7.26 4.90 -8.70
N ASP A 11 7.05 5.05 -10.01
CA ASP A 11 7.17 3.98 -11.00
C ASP A 11 8.59 3.41 -11.08
N ALA A 12 9.61 4.25 -10.92
CA ALA A 12 11.01 3.81 -10.88
C ALA A 12 11.30 2.89 -9.68
N ALA A 13 10.50 2.98 -8.62
CA ALA A 13 10.52 2.08 -7.47
C ALA A 13 9.52 0.91 -7.57
N ARG A 14 8.72 0.83 -8.64
CA ARG A 14 7.63 -0.15 -8.83
C ARG A 14 6.57 -0.08 -7.71
N LEU A 15 6.18 1.14 -7.34
CA LEU A 15 5.21 1.38 -6.27
C LEU A 15 3.78 1.61 -6.77
N VAL A 16 3.53 1.47 -8.08
CA VAL A 16 2.19 1.62 -8.67
C VAL A 16 1.27 0.51 -8.16
N ASP A 17 0.08 0.89 -7.72
CA ASP A 17 -0.97 -0.06 -7.40
C ASP A 17 -1.68 -0.52 -8.69
N SER A 18 -1.46 -1.78 -9.07
CA SER A 18 -2.05 -2.37 -10.27
C SER A 18 -3.57 -2.59 -10.17
N LEU A 19 -4.14 -2.60 -8.96
CA LEU A 19 -5.58 -2.84 -8.77
C LEU A 19 -6.41 -1.59 -8.95
N ALA A 20 -5.97 -0.47 -8.37
CA ALA A 20 -6.67 0.80 -8.47
C ALA A 20 -6.21 1.65 -9.67
N GLY A 21 -5.07 1.29 -10.30
CA GLY A 21 -4.41 2.15 -11.29
C GLY A 21 -3.85 3.44 -10.68
N GLU A 22 -3.75 3.49 -9.35
CA GLU A 22 -3.26 4.64 -8.61
C GLU A 22 -1.72 4.64 -8.61
N GLY A 23 -1.14 5.70 -9.16
CA GLY A 23 0.31 5.95 -9.12
C GLY A 23 0.70 7.35 -8.65
N ILE A 24 -0.22 8.32 -8.73
CA ILE A 24 0.07 9.73 -8.43
C ILE A 24 0.35 9.90 -6.93
N TRP A 25 -0.54 9.43 -6.06
CA TRP A 25 -0.35 9.52 -4.62
C TRP A 25 0.90 8.75 -4.18
N GLN A 26 1.13 7.56 -4.73
CA GLN A 26 2.29 6.72 -4.43
C GLN A 26 3.60 7.41 -4.82
N ALA A 27 3.62 8.08 -5.98
CA ALA A 27 4.78 8.86 -6.44
C ALA A 27 5.03 10.08 -5.53
N LEU A 28 3.98 10.82 -5.18
CA LEU A 28 4.09 11.98 -4.28
C LEU A 28 4.54 11.58 -2.87
N HIS A 29 3.92 10.54 -2.29
CA HIS A 29 4.24 10.05 -0.95
C HIS A 29 5.67 9.52 -0.86
N SER A 30 6.04 8.63 -1.80
CA SER A 30 7.43 8.12 -1.86
C SER A 30 8.45 9.21 -2.18
N GLY A 31 8.09 10.21 -2.98
CA GLY A 31 8.87 11.42 -3.23
C GLY A 31 9.11 12.25 -1.96
N SER A 32 8.06 12.53 -1.20
CA SER A 32 8.11 13.27 0.06
C SER A 32 9.00 12.57 1.10
N LEU A 33 8.83 11.25 1.26
CA LEU A 33 9.69 10.41 2.10
C LEU A 33 11.16 10.50 1.67
N ALA A 34 11.42 10.35 0.36
CA ALA A 34 12.78 10.43 -0.17
C ALA A 34 13.41 11.81 0.04
N GLY A 35 12.65 12.90 -0.16
CA GLY A 35 13.12 14.27 0.07
C GLY A 35 13.49 14.52 1.53
N THR A 36 12.64 14.08 2.47
CA THR A 36 12.93 14.18 3.91
C THR A 36 14.21 13.43 4.28
N MET A 37 14.37 12.20 3.75
CA MET A 37 15.56 11.40 4.02
C MET A 37 16.82 11.93 3.35
N ALA A 38 16.70 12.50 2.14
CA ALA A 38 17.81 13.15 1.46
C ALA A 38 18.27 14.40 2.20
N ALA A 39 17.34 15.24 2.67
CA ALA A 39 17.67 16.41 3.48
C ALA A 39 18.39 16.02 4.79
N ALA A 40 17.90 15.02 5.51
CA ALA A 40 18.58 14.51 6.71
C ALA A 40 19.96 13.91 6.40
N ALA A 41 20.13 13.34 5.22
CA ALA A 41 21.40 12.78 4.76
C ALA A 41 22.40 13.82 4.23
N LEU A 42 21.97 15.07 4.02
CA LEU A 42 22.89 16.19 3.75
C LEU A 42 23.52 16.70 5.05
N GLU A 43 22.78 16.64 6.15
CA GLU A 43 23.28 16.97 7.50
C GLU A 43 24.12 15.84 8.11
N ALA A 44 23.88 14.60 7.66
CA ALA A 44 24.73 13.45 7.95
C ALA A 44 25.75 13.23 6.82
N ASP A 45 26.72 12.33 7.01
CA ASP A 45 27.71 11.96 5.97
C ASP A 45 27.11 11.10 4.83
N GLY A 46 25.96 11.52 4.28
CA GLY A 46 25.34 10.94 3.09
C GLY A 46 24.32 9.82 3.31
N LEU A 47 23.84 9.26 2.19
CA LEU A 47 22.85 8.19 2.14
C LEU A 47 23.51 6.81 2.14
N ASP A 48 23.69 6.24 3.33
CA ASP A 48 24.20 4.88 3.46
C ASP A 48 23.15 3.81 3.04
N ALA A 49 23.60 2.56 2.94
CA ALA A 49 22.72 1.46 2.56
C ALA A 49 21.56 1.22 3.56
N ARG A 50 21.74 1.59 4.84
CA ARG A 50 20.72 1.44 5.88
C ARG A 50 19.61 2.47 5.73
N ALA A 51 19.95 3.71 5.40
CA ALA A 51 19.00 4.77 5.07
C ALA A 51 18.18 4.37 3.84
N VAL A 52 18.83 3.89 2.78
CA VAL A 52 18.13 3.43 1.56
C VAL A 52 17.20 2.24 1.87
N ALA A 53 17.62 1.30 2.71
CA ALA A 53 16.78 0.18 3.14
C ALA A 53 15.57 0.65 3.96
N ARG A 54 15.75 1.63 4.85
CA ARG A 54 14.68 2.22 5.66
C ARG A 54 13.65 2.94 4.80
N HIS A 55 14.08 3.72 3.81
CA HIS A 55 13.19 4.35 2.83
C HIS A 55 12.30 3.31 2.14
N ARG A 56 12.93 2.24 1.65
CA ARG A 56 12.22 1.15 0.97
C ARG A 56 11.22 0.44 1.91
N TRP A 57 11.63 0.18 3.13
CA TRP A 57 10.75 -0.45 4.12
C TRP A 57 9.54 0.44 4.43
N ARG A 58 9.73 1.75 4.55
CA ARG A 58 8.64 2.70 4.76
C ARG A 58 7.67 2.73 3.59
N CYS A 59 8.20 2.81 2.36
CA CYS A 59 7.36 2.71 1.16
C CYS A 59 6.58 1.38 1.10
N ASN A 60 7.19 0.26 1.51
CA ASN A 60 6.51 -1.02 1.54
C ASN A 60 5.35 -1.05 2.53
N LEU A 61 5.52 -0.47 3.72
CA LEU A 61 4.46 -0.43 4.72
C LEU A 61 3.33 0.51 4.33
N ASP A 62 3.67 1.70 3.83
CA ASP A 62 2.68 2.74 3.59
C ASP A 62 1.92 2.53 2.26
N ILE A 63 2.57 1.89 1.27
CA ILE A 63 2.02 1.74 -0.09
C ILE A 63 1.73 0.27 -0.43
N VAL A 64 2.76 -0.58 -0.35
CA VAL A 64 2.68 -1.94 -0.91
C VAL A 64 1.80 -2.86 -0.06
N ALA A 65 1.97 -2.85 1.26
CA ALA A 65 1.21 -3.73 2.15
C ALA A 65 -0.31 -3.48 2.09
N PRO A 66 -0.80 -2.22 2.10
CA PRO A 66 -2.22 -1.93 1.89
C PRO A 66 -2.73 -2.35 0.51
N ALA A 67 -1.94 -2.18 -0.55
CA ALA A 67 -2.30 -2.64 -1.89
C ALA A 67 -2.45 -4.17 -1.96
N VAL A 68 -1.49 -4.91 -1.38
CA VAL A 68 -1.57 -6.38 -1.28
C VAL A 68 -2.78 -6.83 -0.46
N ALA A 69 -3.09 -6.16 0.65
CA ALA A 69 -4.27 -6.49 1.44
C ALA A 69 -5.57 -6.33 0.63
N ARG A 70 -5.70 -5.23 -0.14
CA ARG A 70 -6.84 -5.01 -1.04
C ARG A 70 -6.94 -6.08 -2.12
N MET A 71 -5.80 -6.47 -2.72
CA MET A 71 -5.74 -7.58 -3.68
C MET A 71 -6.28 -8.88 -3.11
N LEU A 72 -5.82 -9.28 -1.92
CA LEU A 72 -6.25 -10.51 -1.27
C LEU A 72 -7.75 -10.51 -0.95
N VAL A 73 -8.29 -9.36 -0.55
CA VAL A 73 -9.73 -9.20 -0.32
C VAL A 73 -10.50 -9.36 -1.62
N GLN A 74 -10.04 -8.75 -2.72
CA GLN A 74 -10.69 -8.86 -4.03
C GLN A 74 -10.65 -10.30 -4.55
N ASP A 75 -9.49 -10.96 -4.51
CA ASP A 75 -9.35 -12.37 -4.92
C ASP A 75 -10.28 -13.29 -4.12
N ALA A 76 -10.38 -13.07 -2.80
CA ALA A 76 -11.28 -13.84 -1.95
C ALA A 76 -12.75 -13.60 -2.31
N MET A 77 -13.13 -12.36 -2.60
CA MET A 77 -14.49 -12.01 -3.05
C MET A 77 -14.82 -12.65 -4.39
N ASP A 78 -13.89 -12.64 -5.35
CA ASP A 78 -14.08 -13.26 -6.67
C ASP A 78 -14.28 -14.78 -6.55
N VAL A 79 -13.55 -15.44 -5.63
CA VAL A 79 -13.77 -16.86 -5.33
C VAL A 79 -15.14 -17.11 -4.70
N ILE A 80 -15.58 -16.27 -3.76
CA ILE A 80 -16.90 -16.38 -3.13
C ILE A 80 -18.02 -16.23 -4.17
N VAL A 81 -17.89 -15.25 -5.05
CA VAL A 81 -18.88 -14.93 -6.10
C VAL A 81 -18.91 -16.04 -7.15
N SER A 82 -17.76 -16.45 -7.68
CA SER A 82 -17.66 -17.48 -8.73
C SER A 82 -18.16 -18.85 -8.28
N ARG A 83 -18.03 -19.18 -6.98
CA ARG A 83 -18.57 -20.42 -6.39
C ARG A 83 -20.05 -20.34 -6.01
N GLY A 84 -20.72 -19.22 -6.27
CA GLY A 84 -22.13 -19.02 -5.94
C GLY A 84 -22.42 -19.01 -4.43
N LEU A 85 -21.40 -18.85 -3.60
CA LEU A 85 -21.51 -18.93 -2.14
C LEU A 85 -22.27 -17.75 -1.55
N THR A 86 -22.43 -16.67 -2.31
CA THR A 86 -23.30 -15.53 -1.99
C THR A 86 -24.77 -15.91 -1.78
N ARG A 87 -25.21 -17.07 -2.30
CA ARG A 87 -26.58 -17.59 -2.11
C ARG A 87 -26.79 -18.25 -0.73
N PHE A 88 -25.73 -18.52 0.03
CA PHE A 88 -25.85 -19.08 1.38
C PHE A 88 -26.19 -17.96 2.39
N ALA A 89 -27.36 -18.09 3.01
CA ALA A 89 -27.88 -17.15 4.00
C ALA A 89 -26.88 -16.73 5.12
N PRO A 90 -26.08 -17.65 5.72
CA PRO A 90 -25.13 -17.24 6.76
C PRO A 90 -23.98 -16.37 6.24
N LEU A 91 -23.47 -16.63 5.02
CA LEU A 91 -22.43 -15.80 4.41
C LEU A 91 -22.96 -14.41 4.08
N ARG A 92 -24.20 -14.33 3.58
CA ARG A 92 -24.88 -13.07 3.31
C ARG A 92 -25.14 -12.26 4.58
N ALA A 93 -25.48 -12.90 5.69
CA ALA A 93 -25.62 -12.24 6.99
C ALA A 93 -24.28 -11.71 7.51
N LEU A 94 -23.20 -12.46 7.32
CA LEU A 94 -21.85 -12.07 7.71
C LEU A 94 -21.32 -10.89 6.89
N LEU A 95 -21.49 -10.93 5.56
CA LEU A 95 -21.19 -9.81 4.66
C LEU A 95 -22.05 -8.59 5.00
N ALA A 96 -23.36 -8.75 5.19
CA ALA A 96 -24.25 -7.65 5.56
C ALA A 96 -23.94 -7.06 6.95
N ARG A 97 -23.30 -7.83 7.85
CA ARG A 97 -22.78 -7.34 9.13
C ARG A 97 -21.48 -6.56 8.93
N GLY A 98 -20.57 -7.05 8.08
CA GLY A 98 -19.35 -6.34 7.73
C GLY A 98 -19.60 -5.03 6.97
N TYR A 99 -20.60 -5.01 6.08
CA TYR A 99 -21.04 -3.80 5.37
C TYR A 99 -21.76 -2.79 6.26
N ARG A 100 -22.40 -3.24 7.36
CA ARG A 100 -23.09 -2.36 8.33
C ARG A 100 -22.21 -1.87 9.47
N SER A 101 -21.10 -2.56 9.75
CA SER A 101 -20.11 -2.04 10.68
C SER A 101 -19.33 -0.91 10.01
N ASP A 102 -19.06 0.17 10.74
CA ASP A 102 -18.28 1.35 10.33
C ASP A 102 -16.84 1.05 9.84
N LEU A 103 -16.47 -0.21 9.64
CA LEU A 103 -15.21 -0.67 9.04
C LEU A 103 -15.04 -0.17 7.60
N LEU A 104 -16.12 -0.05 6.82
CA LEU A 104 -16.06 0.56 5.48
C LEU A 104 -15.92 2.09 5.54
N GLU A 105 -16.51 2.74 6.54
CA GLU A 105 -16.32 4.18 6.78
C GLU A 105 -14.89 4.48 7.25
N ALA A 106 -14.32 3.62 8.09
CA ALA A 106 -12.93 3.71 8.53
C ALA A 106 -11.93 3.55 7.36
N SER A 107 -12.22 2.69 6.38
CA SER A 107 -11.38 2.55 5.18
C SER A 107 -11.44 3.75 4.22
N LYS A 108 -12.45 4.63 4.36
CA LYS A 108 -12.59 5.87 3.58
C LYS A 108 -12.00 7.10 4.28
N ARG A 109 -11.60 6.98 5.55
CA ARG A 109 -11.01 8.06 6.37
C ARG A 109 -9.49 8.00 6.48
N VAL A 110 -8.81 7.33 5.55
CA VAL A 110 -7.35 7.37 5.50
C VAL A 110 -6.93 8.65 4.77
N ASP A 111 -6.83 9.73 5.54
CA ASP A 111 -6.09 10.96 5.19
C ASP A 111 -4.58 10.75 5.36
#